data_AF-A0A0J8GU19-F1
#
_entry.id   AF-A0A0J8GU19-F1
#
_cell.length_a   1.000
_cell.length_b   1.000
_cell.length_c   1.000
_cell.angle_alpha   90.00
_cell.angle_beta   90.00
_cell.angle_gamma   90.00
#
_symmetry.space_group_name_H-M   'P 1'
#
loop_
_entity.id
_entity.type
_entity.pdbx_description
1 polymer ?
#
loop_
_entity_poly.entity_id
_entity_poly.type
_entity_poly.pdbx_seq_one_letter_code
_entity_poly.pdbx_strand_id
1 'polypeptide(L)'
;MSVYEVLNIAVQLGMILIIASGFVYARKQFNLHTKSHEWERMMLTQNAIVDFRKNQSLKNISTKLGYLGNEHELSLSEMNSAFELDSELRADVHMYLNQIEILCAGLLNGVYEEKLIQDSMGNTIGYAFDFFKPYIEQRRTDLTPNLYAKTEQVVNNWSQLKEN
;
A
#
# COMPACT_ATOMS: atom_id res chain seq x y z
N MET A 1 31.89 -18.55 57.11
CA MET A 1 31.28 -17.52 56.25
C MET A 1 31.02 -16.30 57.12
N SER A 2 31.65 -15.17 56.82
CA SER A 2 31.51 -13.95 57.62
C SER A 2 30.19 -13.24 57.30
N VAL A 3 29.66 -12.48 58.26
CA VAL A 3 28.43 -11.69 58.07
C VAL A 3 28.53 -10.76 56.85
N TYR A 4 29.73 -10.24 56.57
CA TYR A 4 30.01 -9.40 55.40
C TYR A 4 29.87 -10.17 54.07
N GLU A 5 30.28 -11.43 54.01
CA GLU A 5 30.16 -12.25 52.80
C GLU A 5 28.69 -12.54 52.49
N VAL A 6 27.88 -12.83 53.51
CA VAL A 6 26.43 -13.05 53.37
C VAL A 6 25.74 -11.78 52.85
N LEU A 7 26.06 -10.62 53.43
CA LEU A 7 25.50 -9.33 53.01
C LEU A 7 25.90 -8.96 51.57
N ASN A 8 27.16 -9.21 51.19
CA ASN A 8 27.63 -8.93 49.84
C ASN A 8 26.92 -9.79 48.79
N ILE A 9 26.74 -11.09 49.06
CA ILE A 9 25.98 -12.00 48.19
C ILE A 9 24.51 -11.55 48.07
N ALA A 10 23.88 -11.14 49.18
CA ALA A 10 22.51 -10.64 49.17
C ALA A 10 22.35 -9.37 48.31
N VAL A 11 23.31 -8.44 48.39
CA VAL A 11 23.33 -7.22 47.57
C VAL A 11 23.53 -7.53 46.09
N GLN A 12 24.43 -8.46 45.76
CA GLN A 12 24.65 -8.91 44.37
C GLN A 12 23.40 -9.60 43.80
N LEU A 13 22.74 -10.47 44.55
CA LEU A 13 21.47 -11.07 44.15
C LEU A 13 20.37 -10.02 43.95
N GLY A 14 20.31 -9.01 44.83
CA GLY A 14 19.40 -7.87 44.68
C GLY A 14 19.65 -7.09 43.38
N MET A 15 20.91 -6.82 43.04
CA MET A 15 21.27 -6.15 41.79
C MET A 15 20.91 -7.00 40.56
N ILE A 16 21.15 -8.31 40.60
CA ILE A 16 20.77 -9.23 39.51
C ILE A 16 19.26 -9.20 39.30
N LEU A 17 18.45 -9.21 40.37
CA LEU A 17 16.99 -9.15 40.28
C LEU A 17 16.51 -7.82 39.67
N ILE A 18 17.12 -6.69 40.06
CA ILE A 18 16.81 -5.38 39.49
C ILE A 18 17.13 -5.37 37.99
N ILE A 19 18.31 -5.85 37.59
CA ILE A 19 18.70 -5.93 36.18
C ILE A 19 17.74 -6.84 35.39
N ALA A 20 17.42 -8.03 35.92
CA ALA A 20 16.52 -8.97 35.28
C ALA A 20 15.11 -8.39 35.08
N SER A 21 14.56 -7.71 36.09
CA SER A 21 13.27 -7.03 35.98
C SER A 21 13.28 -5.91 34.94
N GLY A 22 14.39 -5.15 34.85
CA GLY A 22 14.61 -4.15 33.81
C GLY A 22 14.57 -4.74 32.39
N PHE A 23 15.23 -5.89 32.17
CA PHE A 23 15.19 -6.59 30.87
C PHE A 23 13.78 -7.08 30.50
N VAL A 24 13.03 -7.60 31.47
CA VAL A 24 11.64 -8.03 31.24
C VAL A 24 10.77 -6.84 30.84
N TYR A 25 10.89 -5.72 31.55
CA TYR A 25 10.16 -4.50 31.24
C TYR A 25 10.54 -3.94 29.86
N ALA A 26 11.83 -3.85 29.55
CA ALA A 26 12.32 -3.41 28.24
C ALA A 26 11.75 -4.28 27.12
N ARG A 27 11.81 -5.61 27.25
CA ARG A 27 11.22 -6.55 26.27
C ARG A 27 9.71 -6.31 26.09
N LYS A 28 8.98 -6.10 27.18
CA LYS A 28 7.54 -5.78 27.13
C LYS A 28 7.29 -4.46 26.40
N GLN A 29 8.10 -3.44 26.66
CA GLN A 29 7.99 -2.13 26.04
C GLN A 29 8.26 -2.18 24.53
N PHE A 30 9.29 -2.93 24.11
CA PHE A 30 9.56 -3.17 22.68
C PHE A 30 8.35 -3.82 21.98
N ASN A 31 7.77 -4.86 22.59
CA ASN A 31 6.59 -5.53 22.03
C ASN A 31 5.35 -4.63 21.97
N LEU A 32 5.17 -3.71 22.92
CA LEU A 32 4.08 -2.74 22.87
C LEU A 32 4.30 -1.71 21.77
N HIS A 33 5.54 -1.26 21.59
CA HIS A 33 5.88 -0.30 20.56
C HIS A 33 5.70 -0.87 19.15
N THR A 34 6.08 -2.13 18.91
CA THR A 34 5.86 -2.80 17.63
C THR A 34 4.37 -2.96 17.32
N LYS A 35 3.57 -3.38 18.30
CA LYS A 35 2.10 -3.46 18.16
C LYS A 35 1.45 -2.11 17.88
N SER A 36 1.95 -1.04 18.50
CA SER A 36 1.48 0.32 18.24
C SER A 36 1.75 0.73 16.79
N HIS A 37 2.95 0.45 16.27
CA HIS A 37 3.32 0.72 14.89
C HIS A 37 2.47 -0.08 13.89
N GLU A 38 2.21 -1.35 14.18
CA GLU A 38 1.32 -2.19 13.36
C GLU A 38 -0.10 -1.62 13.33
N TRP A 39 -0.64 -1.23 14.48
CA TRP A 39 -1.96 -0.61 14.56
C TRP A 39 -2.03 0.70 13.79
N GLU A 40 -1.02 1.55 13.90
CA GLU A 40 -0.92 2.81 13.17
C GLU A 40 -0.90 2.57 11.65
N ARG A 41 -0.08 1.63 11.17
CA ARG A 41 -0.03 1.23 9.75
C ARG A 41 -1.39 0.71 9.27
N MET A 42 -2.07 -0.13 10.07
CA MET A 42 -3.41 -0.61 9.75
C MET A 42 -4.41 0.53 9.62
N MET A 43 -4.42 1.49 10.55
CA MET A 43 -5.31 2.65 10.51
C MET A 43 -5.04 3.55 9.31
N LEU A 44 -3.76 3.84 9.02
CA LEU A 44 -3.36 4.60 7.83
C LEU A 44 -3.81 3.93 6.54
N THR A 45 -3.68 2.60 6.48
CA THR A 45 -4.11 1.80 5.34
C THR A 45 -5.62 1.84 5.15
N GLN A 46 -6.40 1.70 6.22
CA GLN A 46 -7.86 1.80 6.15
C GLN A 46 -8.31 3.17 5.68
N ASN A 47 -7.70 4.24 6.20
CA ASN A 47 -8.01 5.60 5.77
C ASN A 47 -7.70 5.80 4.28
N ALA A 48 -6.55 5.31 3.80
CA ALA A 48 -6.18 5.39 2.39
C ALA A 48 -7.17 4.64 1.48
N ILE A 49 -7.63 3.44 1.89
CA ILE A 49 -8.65 2.68 1.15
C ILE A 49 -9.99 3.45 1.12
N VAL A 50 -10.40 4.01 2.25
CA VAL A 50 -11.64 4.78 2.35
C VAL A 50 -11.58 6.02 1.46
N ASP A 51 -10.48 6.75 1.47
CA ASP A 51 -10.31 7.95 0.64
C ASP A 51 -10.23 7.61 -0.85
N PHE A 52 -9.61 6.49 -1.22
CA PHE A 52 -9.66 5.98 -2.59
C PHE A 52 -11.10 5.70 -3.04
N ARG A 53 -11.91 5.05 -2.19
CA ARG A 53 -13.31 4.71 -2.52
C ARG A 53 -14.23 5.92 -2.65
N LYS A 54 -13.86 7.06 -2.06
CA LYS A 54 -14.60 8.33 -2.24
C LYS A 54 -14.34 8.97 -3.60
N ASN A 55 -13.40 8.46 -4.40
CA ASN A 55 -13.11 9.03 -5.71
C ASN A 55 -14.33 8.91 -6.65
N GLN A 56 -14.94 10.06 -6.95
CA GLN A 56 -16.11 10.14 -7.83
C GLN A 56 -15.76 9.89 -9.30
N SER A 57 -14.50 10.07 -9.70
CA SER A 57 -14.02 9.90 -11.09
C SER A 57 -14.26 8.48 -11.61
N LEU A 58 -14.26 7.48 -10.73
CA LEU A 58 -14.48 6.08 -11.13
C LEU A 58 -15.85 5.89 -11.79
N LYS A 59 -16.88 6.62 -11.33
CA LYS A 59 -18.21 6.55 -11.92
C LYS A 59 -18.21 7.10 -13.35
N ASN A 60 -17.57 8.25 -13.56
CA ASN A 60 -17.48 8.87 -14.88
C ASN A 60 -16.67 7.99 -15.86
N ILE A 61 -15.52 7.49 -15.40
CA ILE A 61 -14.68 6.54 -16.13
C ILE A 61 -15.46 5.29 -16.52
N SER A 62 -16.19 4.69 -15.58
CA SER A 62 -17.01 3.50 -15.84
C SER A 62 -18.11 3.75 -16.86
N THR A 63 -18.79 4.89 -16.79
CA THR A 63 -19.90 5.21 -17.72
C THR A 63 -19.39 5.51 -19.12
N LYS A 64 -18.26 6.21 -19.26
CA LYS A 64 -17.79 6.69 -20.57
C LYS A 64 -16.84 5.72 -21.29
N LEU A 65 -16.05 4.96 -20.53
CA LEU A 65 -15.06 4.01 -21.10
C LEU A 65 -15.49 2.55 -20.95
N GLY A 66 -16.65 2.28 -20.34
CA GLY A 66 -17.07 0.91 -20.07
C GLY A 66 -16.17 0.17 -19.06
N TYR A 67 -15.41 0.91 -18.24
CA TYR A 67 -14.37 0.34 -17.36
C TYR A 67 -14.87 -0.76 -16.40
N LEU A 68 -16.12 -0.74 -15.96
CA LEU A 68 -16.68 -1.84 -15.13
C LEU A 68 -17.58 -2.80 -15.93
N GLY A 69 -17.77 -2.53 -17.23
CA GLY A 69 -18.57 -3.36 -18.13
C GLY A 69 -17.69 -4.44 -18.78
N ASN A 70 -18.10 -5.70 -18.68
CA ASN A 70 -17.39 -6.85 -19.26
C ASN A 70 -17.48 -6.93 -20.81
N GLU A 71 -17.80 -5.84 -21.50
CA GLU A 71 -18.31 -5.92 -22.87
C GLU A 71 -17.23 -5.81 -23.95
N HIS A 72 -16.03 -5.25 -23.67
CA HIS A 72 -15.00 -5.06 -24.70
C HIS A 72 -13.65 -4.63 -24.12
N GLU A 73 -12.54 -5.09 -24.71
CA GLU A 73 -11.20 -4.52 -24.49
C GLU A 73 -11.09 -3.20 -25.25
N LEU A 74 -11.11 -2.07 -24.53
CA LEU A 74 -11.06 -0.75 -25.14
C LEU A 74 -9.68 -0.51 -25.79
N SER A 75 -9.66 -0.16 -27.07
CA SER A 75 -8.41 0.15 -27.77
C SER A 75 -7.88 1.54 -27.40
N LEU A 76 -6.57 1.76 -27.58
CA LEU A 76 -5.95 3.07 -27.36
C LEU A 76 -6.57 4.18 -28.22
N SER A 77 -6.96 3.85 -29.46
CA SER A 77 -7.61 4.80 -30.36
C SER A 77 -8.98 5.21 -29.83
N GLU A 78 -9.77 4.28 -29.28
CA GLU A 78 -11.08 4.58 -28.70
C GLU A 78 -10.94 5.44 -27.44
N MET A 79 -9.97 5.13 -26.57
CA MET A 79 -9.65 5.96 -25.40
C MET A 79 -9.30 7.39 -25.80
N ASN A 80 -8.40 7.56 -26.78
CA ASN A 80 -7.96 8.88 -27.21
C ASN A 80 -9.09 9.69 -27.83
N SER A 81 -9.94 9.07 -28.67
CA SER A 81 -11.15 9.70 -29.18
C SER A 81 -12.10 10.13 -28.06
N ALA A 82 -12.32 9.29 -27.04
CA ALA A 82 -13.14 9.64 -25.90
C ALA A 82 -12.57 10.83 -25.11
N PHE A 83 -11.24 10.90 -24.98
CA PHE A 83 -10.57 12.01 -24.31
C PHE A 83 -10.54 13.32 -25.11
N GLU A 84 -10.58 13.24 -26.44
CA GLU A 84 -10.71 14.42 -27.30
C GLU A 84 -12.12 15.02 -27.22
N LEU A 85 -13.14 14.16 -27.11
CA LEU A 85 -14.52 14.57 -26.92
C LEU A 85 -14.79 15.09 -25.50
N ASP A 86 -14.07 14.58 -24.51
CA ASP A 86 -14.21 14.98 -23.12
C ASP A 86 -12.85 15.08 -22.41
N SER A 87 -12.38 16.32 -22.25
CA SER A 87 -11.15 16.61 -21.52
C SER A 87 -11.26 16.32 -20.02
N GLU A 88 -12.46 16.38 -19.43
CA GLU A 88 -12.65 16.06 -18.01
C GLU A 88 -12.45 14.58 -17.75
N LEU A 89 -12.91 13.71 -18.67
CA LEU A 89 -12.66 12.28 -18.60
C LEU A 89 -11.17 11.94 -18.60
N ARG A 90 -10.36 12.66 -19.39
CA ARG A 90 -8.90 12.48 -19.37
C ARG A 90 -8.31 12.83 -18.01
N ALA A 91 -8.74 13.95 -17.42
CA ALA A 91 -8.30 14.37 -16.10
C ALA A 91 -8.72 13.37 -15.01
N ASP A 92 -9.93 12.83 -15.10
CA ASP A 92 -10.45 11.79 -14.21
C ASP A 92 -9.58 10.52 -14.26
N VAL A 93 -9.24 10.04 -15.46
CA VAL A 93 -8.34 8.88 -15.63
C VAL A 93 -6.96 9.16 -15.02
N HIS A 94 -6.39 10.34 -15.27
CA HIS A 94 -5.09 10.71 -14.66
C HIS A 94 -5.17 10.74 -13.14
N MET A 95 -6.21 11.35 -12.57
CA MET A 95 -6.38 11.40 -11.13
C MET A 95 -6.54 10.00 -10.54
N TYR A 96 -7.31 9.14 -11.21
CA TYR A 96 -7.49 7.75 -10.78
C TYR A 96 -6.18 6.95 -10.80
N LEU A 97 -5.43 6.98 -11.92
CA LEU A 97 -4.14 6.29 -12.02
C LEU A 97 -3.11 6.84 -11.03
N ASN A 98 -3.09 8.15 -10.80
CA ASN A 98 -2.19 8.77 -9.83
C ASN A 98 -2.51 8.34 -8.39
N GLN A 99 -3.79 8.20 -8.04
CA GLN A 99 -4.17 7.68 -6.72
C GLN A 99 -3.71 6.23 -6.53
N ILE A 100 -3.83 5.40 -7.57
CA ILE A 100 -3.30 4.02 -7.53
C ILE A 100 -1.77 4.04 -7.36
N GLU A 101 -1.05 4.88 -8.10
CA GLU A 101 0.41 5.00 -7.98
C GLU A 101 0.84 5.43 -6.58
N ILE A 102 0.15 6.41 -5.97
CA ILE A 102 0.42 6.87 -4.60
C ILE A 102 0.19 5.73 -3.60
N LEU A 103 -0.89 4.96 -3.77
CA LEU A 103 -1.20 3.82 -2.91
C LEU A 103 -0.12 2.74 -3.02
N CYS A 104 0.27 2.37 -4.25
CA CYS A 104 1.34 1.42 -4.52
C CYS A 104 2.70 1.90 -4.01
N ALA A 105 3.00 3.19 -4.11
CA ALA A 105 4.21 3.77 -3.55
C ALA A 105 4.23 3.68 -2.02
N GLY A 106 3.12 4.01 -1.36
CA GLY A 106 3.00 3.88 0.10
C GLY A 106 3.12 2.42 0.57
N LEU A 107 2.59 1.49 -0.22
CA LEU A 107 2.77 0.06 0.00
C LEU A 107 4.25 -0.36 -0.06
N LEU A 108 4.93 -0.04 -1.16
CA LEU A 108 6.34 -0.42 -1.37
C LEU A 108 7.29 0.22 -0.35
N ASN A 109 6.94 1.38 0.19
CA ASN A 109 7.69 2.06 1.24
C ASN A 109 7.36 1.56 2.66
N GLY A 110 6.49 0.55 2.81
CA GLY A 110 6.11 -0.02 4.11
C GLY A 110 5.19 0.86 4.96
N VAL A 111 4.68 1.96 4.39
CA VAL A 111 3.74 2.87 5.07
C VAL A 111 2.39 2.18 5.26
N TYR A 112 1.97 1.39 4.27
CA TYR A 112 0.73 0.65 4.29
C TYR A 112 0.95 -0.84 4.60
N GLU A 113 -0.11 -1.49 5.05
CA GLU A 113 -0.16 -2.92 5.31
C GLU A 113 -0.53 -3.67 4.03
N GLU A 114 0.41 -4.44 3.49
CA GLU A 114 0.28 -5.10 2.19
C GLU A 114 -0.93 -6.00 2.11
N LYS A 115 -1.08 -6.89 3.09
CA LYS A 115 -2.18 -7.85 3.10
C LYS A 115 -3.53 -7.16 3.04
N LEU A 116 -3.69 -6.07 3.80
CA LEU A 116 -4.95 -5.33 3.85
C LEU A 116 -5.26 -4.62 2.52
N ILE A 117 -4.24 -4.05 1.87
CA ILE A 117 -4.37 -3.46 0.53
C ILE A 117 -4.70 -4.54 -0.50
N GLN A 118 -3.96 -5.65 -0.51
CA GLN A 118 -4.15 -6.75 -1.47
C GLN A 118 -5.54 -7.36 -1.36
N ASP A 119 -6.01 -7.64 -0.13
CA ASP A 119 -7.34 -8.21 0.12
C ASP A 119 -8.47 -7.24 -0.30
N SER A 120 -8.27 -5.94 -0.10
CA SER A 120 -9.32 -4.93 -0.34
C SER A 120 -9.35 -4.36 -1.75
N MET A 121 -8.18 -4.25 -2.39
CA MET A 121 -7.95 -3.45 -3.60
C MET A 121 -7.14 -4.21 -4.66
N GLY A 122 -6.60 -5.39 -4.37
CA GLY A 122 -5.66 -6.09 -5.25
C GLY A 122 -6.21 -6.33 -6.65
N ASN A 123 -7.46 -6.83 -6.74
CA ASN A 123 -8.13 -7.03 -8.03
C ASN A 123 -8.42 -5.70 -8.74
N THR A 124 -8.81 -4.66 -8.00
CA THR A 124 -9.10 -3.33 -8.56
C THR A 124 -7.85 -2.70 -9.17
N ILE A 125 -6.71 -2.79 -8.48
CA ILE A 125 -5.43 -2.24 -8.94
C ILE A 125 -4.92 -3.02 -10.15
N GLY A 126 -4.94 -4.37 -10.09
CA GLY A 126 -4.55 -5.20 -11.22
C GLY A 126 -5.39 -4.92 -12.46
N TYR A 127 -6.71 -4.95 -12.31
CA TYR A 127 -7.63 -4.66 -13.41
C TYR A 127 -7.45 -3.23 -13.96
N ALA A 128 -7.28 -2.23 -13.10
CA ALA A 128 -7.01 -0.86 -13.53
C ALA A 128 -5.74 -0.77 -14.37
N PHE A 129 -4.67 -1.39 -13.91
CA PHE A 129 -3.39 -1.38 -14.60
C PHE A 129 -3.50 -2.04 -15.97
N ASP A 130 -4.13 -3.21 -16.05
CA ASP A 130 -4.30 -3.94 -17.31
C ASP A 130 -5.20 -3.19 -18.29
N PHE A 131 -6.33 -2.67 -17.83
CA PHE A 131 -7.27 -1.91 -18.67
C PHE A 131 -6.62 -0.65 -19.25
N PHE A 132 -5.89 0.12 -18.43
CA PHE A 132 -5.23 1.35 -18.87
C PHE A 132 -3.83 1.12 -19.45
N LYS A 133 -3.34 -0.12 -19.53
CA LYS A 133 -1.98 -0.43 -19.99
C LYS A 133 -1.63 0.21 -21.34
N PRO A 134 -2.47 0.12 -22.40
CA PRO A 134 -2.14 0.76 -23.68
C PRO A 134 -1.95 2.28 -23.55
N TYR A 135 -2.75 2.91 -22.70
CA TYR A 135 -2.66 4.35 -22.43
C TYR A 135 -1.44 4.72 -21.60
N ILE A 136 -1.12 3.92 -20.58
CA ILE A 136 0.08 4.09 -19.76
C ILE A 136 1.34 4.02 -20.63
N GLU A 137 1.44 3.05 -21.54
CA GLU A 137 2.59 2.90 -22.44
C GLU A 137 2.74 4.06 -23.42
N GLN A 138 1.63 4.58 -23.96
CA GLN A 138 1.66 5.82 -24.74
C GLN A 138 2.24 6.97 -23.91
N ARG A 139 1.73 7.17 -22.68
CA ARG A 139 2.17 8.25 -21.79
C ARG A 139 3.62 8.12 -21.37
N ARG A 140 4.13 6.89 -21.18
CA ARG A 140 5.54 6.61 -20.90
C ARG A 140 6.45 7.05 -22.05
N THR A 141 6.00 6.82 -23.28
CA THR A 141 6.69 7.26 -24.49
C THR A 141 6.66 8.79 -24.63
N ASP A 142 5.51 9.41 -24.36
CA ASP A 142 5.31 10.85 -24.55
C ASP A 142 5.98 11.71 -23.47
N LEU A 143 6.10 11.21 -22.23
CA LEU A 143 6.57 12.00 -21.07
C LEU A 143 7.79 11.42 -20.37
N THR A 144 7.63 10.27 -19.71
CA THR A 144 8.71 9.62 -18.96
C THR A 144 8.46 8.13 -18.80
N PRO A 145 9.49 7.28 -19.02
CA PRO A 145 9.34 5.83 -18.95
C PRO A 145 8.96 5.32 -17.56
N ASN A 146 9.17 6.11 -16.51
CA ASN A 146 8.90 5.71 -15.13
C ASN A 146 7.47 5.99 -14.65
N LEU A 147 6.58 6.49 -15.51
CA LEU A 147 5.18 6.69 -15.13
C LEU A 147 4.54 5.38 -14.69
N TYR A 148 3.88 5.40 -13.53
CA TYR A 148 3.14 4.25 -12.98
C TYR A 148 4.02 3.00 -12.71
N ALA A 149 5.34 3.20 -12.55
CA ALA A 149 6.27 2.10 -12.30
C ALA A 149 6.03 1.41 -10.95
N LYS A 150 5.53 2.13 -9.94
CA LYS A 150 5.21 1.53 -8.63
C LYS A 150 3.98 0.65 -8.73
N THR A 151 2.95 1.07 -9.46
CA THR A 151 1.80 0.23 -9.77
C THR A 151 2.21 -1.05 -10.50
N GLU A 152 3.03 -0.94 -11.56
CA GLU A 152 3.51 -2.10 -12.31
C GLU A 152 4.28 -3.09 -11.42
N GLN A 153 5.19 -2.57 -10.58
CA GLN A 153 5.95 -3.39 -9.64
C GLN A 153 5.03 -4.17 -8.69
N VAL A 154 4.01 -3.51 -8.12
CA VAL A 154 3.07 -4.13 -7.19
C VAL A 154 2.21 -5.20 -7.89
N VAL A 155 1.68 -4.91 -9.08
CA VAL A 155 0.87 -5.86 -9.85
C VAL A 155 1.69 -7.09 -10.21
N ASN A 156 2.93 -6.92 -10.67
CA ASN A 156 3.82 -8.03 -10.99
C ASN A 156 4.13 -8.91 -9.77
N ASN A 157 4.42 -8.29 -8.62
CA ASN A 157 4.67 -9.02 -7.37
C ASN A 157 3.45 -9.88 -6.97
N TRP A 158 2.24 -9.32 -7.07
CA TRP A 158 1.02 -10.05 -6.71
C TRP A 158 0.65 -11.15 -7.71
N SER A 159 0.93 -10.98 -8.99
CA SER A 159 0.68 -12.01 -10.00
C SER A 159 1.61 -13.21 -9.82
N GLN A 160 2.90 -12.99 -9.53
CA GLN A 160 3.86 -14.06 -9.23
C GLN A 160 3.50 -14.87 -7.98
N LEU A 161 2.83 -14.26 -7.01
CA LEU A 161 2.34 -14.95 -5.81
C LEU A 161 1.13 -15.86 -6.09
N LYS A 162 0.39 -15.65 -7.18
CA LYS A 162 -0.76 -16.49 -7.55
C LYS A 162 -0.38 -17.74 -8.34
N GLU A 163 0.82 -17.76 -8.92
CA GLU A 163 1.32 -18.89 -9.73
C GLU A 163 2.13 -19.91 -8.92
N ASN A 164 2.41 -19.65 -7.64
CA ASN A 164 3.09 -20.55 -6.69
C ASN A 164 2.13 -21.08 -5.62
#